data_AF-M3HJI1-F1
#
_entry.id   AF-M3HJI1-F1
#
_cell.length_a   1.000
_cell.length_b   1.000
_cell.length_c   1.000
_cell.angle_alpha   90.00
_cell.angle_beta   90.00
_cell.angle_gamma   90.00
#
_symmetry.space_group_name_H-M   'P 1'
#
loop_
_entity.id
_entity.type
_entity.pdbx_description
1 polymer ?
#
loop_
_entity_poly.entity_id
_entity_poly.type
_entity_poly.pdbx_seq_one_letter_code
_entity_poly.pdbx_strand_id
1 'polypeptide(L)'
;MPYFGGESLDEEYKGGVGSTARSIRTLAAKNNDNKPNQFGDSTINWGYYVGIDSLFVFKGKLYAANGGFPNSLHNGSIIRSTSTNPAPCEGKNQCSGWEDVAPRSNPKWHNSPDNNWFSLELVKERDLIPADKAFSQFAEFNGRMYATRTICVTSEDRSGLRKSLQTVKGCTDGSYTNRRPQLWKCDPTLSGNKSTCDSGDWSVVGDDGTGITNFGNVFNHSITMLVANGSYLYVGFDNENGIQIWRTNLQNPGSSSNGWEQVGGDGLGDVTNRRIYSGITVPKLSLNYVYVSTGGNNRPVKVYRQQNR
;
A
#
# COMPACT_ATOMS: atom_id res chain seq x y z
N MET A 1 0.98 -20.12 -13.18
CA MET A 1 -0.07 -19.35 -12.46
C MET A 1 0.06 -19.72 -11.00
N PRO A 2 0.20 -18.79 -10.05
CA PRO A 2 0.19 -19.18 -8.64
C PRO A 2 -1.16 -19.82 -8.32
N TYR A 3 -1.13 -20.95 -7.62
CA TYR A 3 -2.31 -21.63 -7.15
C TYR A 3 -2.99 -20.77 -6.08
N PHE A 4 -4.07 -20.11 -6.46
CA PHE A 4 -5.08 -19.55 -5.58
C PHE A 4 -5.92 -20.74 -5.08
N GLY A 5 -5.62 -21.25 -3.88
CA GLY A 5 -6.46 -22.23 -3.22
C GLY A 5 -7.76 -21.60 -2.72
N GLY A 6 -8.67 -21.29 -3.64
CA GLY A 6 -10.10 -21.24 -3.34
C GLY A 6 -10.64 -22.65 -3.54
N GLU A 7 -11.20 -23.25 -2.50
CA GLU A 7 -12.24 -24.25 -2.77
C GLU A 7 -13.33 -23.54 -3.57
N SER A 8 -13.63 -24.07 -4.76
CA SER A 8 -14.89 -23.79 -5.41
C SER A 8 -15.99 -24.32 -4.48
N LEU A 9 -16.79 -23.42 -3.91
CA LEU A 9 -18.11 -23.80 -3.40
C LEU A 9 -19.10 -23.72 -4.56
N ASP A 10 -18.97 -24.64 -5.52
CA ASP A 10 -20.08 -25.04 -6.36
C ASP A 10 -21.08 -25.83 -5.49
N GLU A 11 -21.79 -25.13 -4.61
CA GLU A 11 -23.06 -25.65 -4.11
C GLU A 11 -24.10 -25.47 -5.21
N GLU A 12 -24.41 -26.59 -5.85
CA GLU A 12 -25.49 -26.81 -6.81
C GLU A 12 -26.77 -26.02 -6.41
N TYR A 13 -27.04 -24.92 -7.10
CA TYR A 13 -28.20 -24.07 -6.86
C TYR A 13 -29.48 -24.78 -7.34
N LYS A 14 -30.19 -25.45 -6.43
CA LYS A 14 -31.60 -25.82 -6.66
C LYS A 14 -32.51 -24.63 -6.32
N GLY A 15 -32.90 -23.93 -7.39
CA GLY A 15 -34.09 -23.09 -7.60
C GLY A 15 -34.80 -22.42 -6.40
N GLY A 16 -34.91 -21.09 -6.49
CA GLY A 16 -35.95 -20.31 -5.81
C GLY A 16 -35.81 -18.82 -6.08
N VAL A 17 -36.59 -18.30 -7.04
CA VAL A 17 -36.65 -16.86 -7.37
C VAL A 17 -37.23 -16.10 -6.17
N GLY A 18 -36.43 -15.24 -5.55
CA GLY A 18 -36.87 -14.34 -4.47
C GLY A 18 -35.80 -13.31 -4.14
N SER A 19 -36.08 -12.03 -4.40
CA SER A 19 -35.12 -10.93 -4.19
C SER A 19 -34.89 -10.69 -2.70
N THR A 20 -33.66 -10.90 -2.22
CA THR A 20 -33.17 -10.35 -0.94
C THR A 20 -31.67 -10.13 -1.04
N ALA A 21 -31.21 -8.97 -0.56
CA ALA A 21 -29.81 -8.60 -0.51
C ALA A 21 -28.99 -9.68 0.21
N ARG A 22 -28.00 -10.27 -0.47
CA ARG A 22 -27.05 -11.20 0.15
C ARG A 22 -26.11 -10.41 1.06
N SER A 23 -26.39 -10.47 2.36
CA SER A 23 -25.41 -10.21 3.41
C SER A 23 -24.26 -11.23 3.27
N ILE A 24 -23.02 -10.75 3.18
CA ILE A 24 -21.83 -11.60 3.21
C ILE A 24 -21.73 -12.17 4.62
N ARG A 25 -22.12 -13.44 4.79
CA ARG A 25 -21.69 -14.22 5.94
C ARG A 25 -20.21 -14.55 5.74
N THR A 26 -19.34 -13.87 6.47
CA THR A 26 -17.98 -14.33 6.69
C THR A 26 -18.08 -15.74 7.30
N LEU A 27 -17.53 -16.74 6.62
CA LEU A 27 -17.35 -18.07 7.19
C LEU A 27 -16.32 -17.95 8.32
N ALA A 28 -16.81 -17.66 9.53
CA ALA A 28 -16.08 -17.93 10.74
C ALA A 28 -15.85 -19.44 10.81
N ALA A 29 -14.59 -19.87 10.77
CA ALA A 29 -14.23 -21.21 11.22
C ALA A 29 -14.82 -21.39 12.64
N LYS A 30 -15.78 -22.31 12.79
CA LYS A 30 -16.27 -22.74 14.10
C LYS A 30 -15.14 -23.50 14.80
N ASN A 31 -14.27 -22.78 15.49
CA ASN A 31 -13.56 -23.36 16.62
C ASN A 31 -14.55 -23.38 17.79
N ASN A 32 -15.00 -24.58 18.17
CA ASN A 32 -15.88 -24.80 19.32
C ASN A 32 -15.18 -24.63 20.68
N ASP A 33 -14.00 -24.00 20.71
CA ASP A 33 -13.32 -23.66 21.95
C ASP A 33 -13.60 -22.20 22.29
N ASN A 34 -14.39 -21.99 23.34
CA ASN A 34 -14.69 -20.70 23.98
C ASN A 34 -13.45 -20.06 24.64
N LYS A 35 -12.35 -19.88 23.88
CA LYS A 35 -11.27 -18.98 24.24
C LYS A 35 -11.29 -17.83 23.24
N PRO A 36 -11.40 -16.56 23.69
CA PRO A 36 -11.16 -15.44 22.80
C PRO A 36 -9.77 -15.65 22.20
N ASN A 37 -9.68 -15.68 20.87
CA ASN A 37 -8.46 -15.95 20.13
C ASN A 37 -7.37 -14.94 20.53
N GLN A 38 -6.59 -15.28 21.56
CA GLN A 38 -5.33 -14.66 21.93
C GLN A 38 -4.25 -15.05 20.93
N PHE A 39 -4.47 -14.83 19.63
CA PHE A 39 -3.40 -14.93 18.66
C PHE A 39 -2.53 -13.67 18.81
N GLY A 40 -1.63 -13.69 19.80
CA GLY A 40 -0.45 -12.82 19.86
C GLY A 40 0.58 -13.21 18.79
N ASP A 41 0.12 -13.57 17.60
CA ASP A 41 0.91 -14.19 16.55
C ASP A 41 1.35 -13.10 15.57
N SER A 42 2.61 -12.71 15.61
CA SER A 42 3.16 -11.62 14.79
C SER A 42 3.52 -12.06 13.37
N THR A 43 2.72 -12.93 12.74
CA THR A 43 3.11 -13.59 11.49
C THR A 43 3.50 -12.64 10.36
N ILE A 44 4.34 -13.20 9.50
CA ILE A 44 5.16 -12.55 8.46
C ILE A 44 4.35 -11.62 7.53
N ASN A 45 3.08 -11.93 7.25
CA ASN A 45 2.15 -11.09 6.48
C ASN A 45 0.72 -11.65 6.58
N TRP A 46 -0.26 -10.76 6.78
CA TRP A 46 -1.67 -11.12 7.01
C TRP A 46 -2.51 -11.19 5.73
N GLY A 47 -1.88 -11.27 4.56
CA GLY A 47 -2.53 -11.18 3.25
C GLY A 47 -3.60 -12.23 2.97
N TYR A 48 -3.59 -13.37 3.68
CA TYR A 48 -4.70 -14.33 3.63
C TYR A 48 -6.03 -13.73 4.13
N TYR A 49 -5.97 -12.85 5.12
CA TYR A 49 -7.16 -12.24 5.75
C TYR A 49 -7.51 -10.88 5.17
N VAL A 50 -6.51 -10.07 4.82
CA VAL A 50 -6.71 -8.68 4.36
C VAL A 50 -6.44 -8.50 2.86
N GLY A 51 -6.05 -9.55 2.15
CA GLY A 51 -5.64 -9.47 0.75
C GLY A 51 -4.21 -8.95 0.56
N ILE A 52 -3.72 -9.02 -0.68
CA ILE A 52 -2.43 -8.45 -1.08
C ILE A 52 -2.70 -7.15 -1.83
N ASP A 53 -2.09 -6.06 -1.37
CA ASP A 53 -2.26 -4.75 -1.99
C ASP A 53 -1.47 -4.67 -3.30
N SER A 54 -0.21 -5.09 -3.26
CA SER A 54 0.71 -5.00 -4.40
C SER A 54 1.81 -6.06 -4.37
N LEU A 55 2.32 -6.34 -5.57
CA LEU A 55 3.44 -7.22 -5.84
C LEU A 55 4.48 -6.47 -6.65
N PHE A 56 5.77 -6.74 -6.41
CA PHE A 56 6.86 -6.13 -7.16
C PHE A 56 8.07 -7.05 -7.25
N VAL A 57 8.74 -7.07 -8.40
CA VAL A 57 9.99 -7.81 -8.56
C VAL A 57 11.16 -6.85 -8.45
N PHE A 58 12.06 -7.11 -7.51
CA PHE A 58 13.28 -6.32 -7.31
C PHE A 58 14.45 -7.25 -7.04
N LYS A 59 15.57 -7.03 -7.75
CA LYS A 59 16.80 -7.84 -7.63
C LYS A 59 16.54 -9.36 -7.71
N GLY A 60 15.61 -9.76 -8.58
CA GLY A 60 15.25 -11.15 -8.83
C GLY A 60 14.40 -11.81 -7.73
N LYS A 61 13.95 -11.06 -6.72
CA LYS A 61 13.01 -11.54 -5.69
C LYS A 61 11.64 -10.93 -5.89
N LEU A 62 10.61 -11.68 -5.51
CA LEU A 62 9.24 -11.19 -5.47
C LEU A 62 8.95 -10.60 -4.09
N TYR A 63 8.47 -9.37 -4.07
CA TYR A 63 7.98 -8.68 -2.90
C TYR A 63 6.45 -8.63 -2.94
N ALA A 64 5.82 -8.82 -1.80
CA ALA A 64 4.38 -8.68 -1.61
C ALA A 64 4.11 -7.81 -0.39
N ALA A 65 3.19 -6.86 -0.51
CA ALA A 65 2.81 -6.01 0.60
C ALA A 65 1.29 -5.95 0.77
N ASN A 66 0.88 -5.74 2.00
CA ASN A 66 -0.53 -5.68 2.36
C ASN A 66 -0.78 -4.67 3.48
N GLY A 67 -2.00 -4.16 3.49
CA GLY A 67 -2.53 -3.37 4.59
C GLY A 67 -2.65 -4.13 5.90
N GLY A 68 -3.20 -3.47 6.89
CA GLY A 68 -3.40 -4.02 8.22
C GLY A 68 -4.64 -3.43 8.87
N PHE A 69 -4.87 -3.78 10.12
CA PHE A 69 -5.89 -3.14 10.94
C PHE A 69 -5.25 -2.67 12.26
N PRO A 70 -5.99 -1.93 13.12
CA PRO A 70 -5.43 -1.24 14.29
C PRO A 70 -4.85 -2.12 15.41
N ASN A 71 -4.34 -3.31 15.13
CA ASN A 71 -3.62 -4.15 16.08
C ASN A 71 -2.13 -4.12 15.72
N SER A 72 -1.23 -3.84 16.66
CA SER A 72 0.21 -3.67 16.38
C SER A 72 0.85 -4.86 15.68
N LEU A 73 0.42 -6.08 16.01
CA LEU A 73 0.89 -7.32 15.36
C LEU A 73 0.33 -7.50 13.95
N HIS A 74 -0.73 -6.76 13.59
CA HIS A 74 -1.48 -6.87 12.34
C HIS A 74 -1.45 -5.57 11.53
N ASN A 75 -0.42 -4.74 11.72
CA ASN A 75 -0.21 -3.47 11.01
C ASN A 75 0.05 -3.64 9.49
N GLY A 76 -0.12 -4.82 8.91
CA GLY A 76 0.37 -5.11 7.56
C GLY A 76 1.88 -5.21 7.49
N SER A 77 2.39 -5.69 6.35
CA SER A 77 3.80 -5.96 6.17
C SER A 77 4.25 -5.87 4.71
N ILE A 78 5.56 -5.99 4.52
CA ILE A 78 6.22 -6.25 3.24
C ILE A 78 6.98 -7.55 3.44
N ILE A 79 6.72 -8.53 2.56
CA ILE A 79 7.42 -9.81 2.55
C ILE A 79 8.19 -9.96 1.25
N ARG A 80 9.25 -10.76 1.31
CA ARG A 80 10.12 -11.06 0.19
C ARG A 80 10.27 -12.56 0.03
N SER A 81 10.31 -13.05 -1.21
CA SER A 81 10.68 -14.44 -1.48
C SER A 81 12.14 -14.72 -1.12
N THR A 82 12.42 -15.89 -0.56
CA THR A 82 13.79 -16.34 -0.28
C THR A 82 14.47 -16.91 -1.54
N SER A 83 13.69 -17.32 -2.55
CA SER A 83 14.17 -17.81 -3.85
C SER A 83 13.76 -16.89 -5.01
N THR A 84 14.31 -17.14 -6.21
CA THR A 84 13.93 -16.45 -7.46
C THR A 84 12.70 -17.06 -8.14
N ASN A 85 12.23 -18.21 -7.63
CA ASN A 85 11.01 -18.89 -8.08
C ASN A 85 10.19 -19.27 -6.83
N PRO A 86 9.45 -18.31 -6.25
CA PRO A 86 8.76 -18.53 -4.99
C PRO A 86 7.66 -19.58 -5.11
N ALA A 87 7.58 -20.46 -4.11
CA ALA A 87 6.43 -21.33 -3.90
C ALA A 87 5.37 -20.61 -3.05
N PRO A 88 4.09 -21.00 -3.14
CA PRO A 88 3.08 -20.63 -2.14
C PRO A 88 3.51 -21.05 -0.73
N CYS A 89 2.93 -20.41 0.29
CA CYS A 89 3.07 -20.85 1.67
C CYS A 89 2.58 -22.30 1.84
N GLU A 90 3.28 -23.07 2.68
CA GLU A 90 2.95 -24.47 2.97
C GLU A 90 1.69 -24.58 3.84
N GLY A 91 1.34 -23.53 4.56
CA GLY A 91 0.13 -23.46 5.36
C GLY A 91 -0.04 -22.13 6.07
N LYS A 92 -1.08 -22.03 6.91
CA LYS A 92 -1.25 -20.87 7.79
C LYS A 92 -0.01 -20.74 8.69
N ASN A 93 0.63 -19.59 8.66
CA ASN A 93 1.84 -19.28 9.43
C ASN A 93 3.06 -20.14 9.08
N GLN A 94 3.03 -20.86 7.96
CA GLN A 94 4.13 -21.66 7.45
C GLN A 94 4.44 -21.19 6.04
N CYS A 95 5.43 -20.32 5.93
CA CYS A 95 5.83 -19.68 4.68
C CYS A 95 7.36 -19.67 4.58
N SER A 96 8.00 -20.84 4.54
CA SER A 96 9.47 -20.93 4.59
C SER A 96 10.15 -20.26 3.38
N GLY A 97 9.43 -20.20 2.25
CA GLY A 97 9.84 -19.50 1.03
C GLY A 97 9.75 -17.97 1.09
N TRP A 98 9.34 -17.40 2.23
CA TRP A 98 9.06 -15.97 2.39
C TRP A 98 9.61 -15.43 3.71
N GLU A 99 10.04 -14.18 3.69
CA GLU A 99 10.61 -13.49 4.84
C GLU A 99 9.94 -12.13 5.04
N ASP A 100 9.64 -11.78 6.30
CA ASP A 100 9.17 -10.44 6.66
C ASP A 100 10.34 -9.46 6.60
N VAL A 101 10.20 -8.45 5.76
CA VAL A 101 11.21 -7.42 5.54
C VAL A 101 10.67 -6.03 5.84
N ALA A 102 9.52 -5.91 6.50
CA ALA A 102 9.00 -4.61 6.92
C ALA A 102 9.87 -4.01 8.04
N PRO A 103 10.04 -2.68 8.08
CA PRO A 103 10.83 -2.00 9.11
C PRO A 103 10.06 -1.84 10.42
N ARG A 104 9.64 -2.96 11.03
CA ARG A 104 8.83 -2.98 12.27
C ARG A 104 9.55 -2.35 13.47
N SER A 105 10.88 -2.39 13.49
CA SER A 105 11.69 -1.73 14.51
C SER A 105 11.86 -0.21 14.28
N ASN A 106 11.51 0.30 13.09
CA ASN A 106 11.60 1.72 12.81
C ASN A 106 10.44 2.46 13.51
N PRO A 107 10.72 3.47 14.35
CA PRO A 107 9.67 4.16 15.11
C PRO A 107 8.63 4.84 14.21
N LYS A 108 8.98 5.21 12.98
CA LYS A 108 8.06 5.80 11.99
C LYS A 108 7.12 4.79 11.34
N TRP A 109 7.31 3.48 11.56
CA TRP A 109 6.37 2.47 11.06
C TRP A 109 5.10 2.40 11.90
N HIS A 110 5.22 2.57 13.22
CA HIS A 110 4.12 2.47 14.19
C HIS A 110 3.74 3.80 14.86
N ASN A 111 4.57 4.84 14.72
CA ASN A 111 4.57 6.04 15.57
C ASN A 111 4.90 5.73 17.03
N SER A 112 6.09 5.19 17.28
CA SER A 112 6.54 4.93 18.65
C SER A 112 6.72 6.26 19.41
N PRO A 113 6.27 6.37 20.68
CA PRO A 113 5.68 5.30 21.51
C PRO A 113 4.14 5.18 21.42
N ASP A 114 3.47 6.09 20.73
CA ASP A 114 2.00 6.18 20.68
C ASP A 114 1.33 4.96 20.00
N ASN A 115 2.05 4.31 19.07
CA ASN A 115 1.61 3.11 18.35
C ASN A 115 0.24 3.27 17.68
N ASN A 116 0.01 4.42 17.04
CA ASN A 116 -1.28 4.78 16.43
C ASN A 116 -1.24 4.89 14.90
N TRP A 117 -0.15 4.47 14.24
CA TRP A 117 -0.04 4.44 12.78
C TRP A 117 -0.19 3.03 12.24
N PHE A 118 -1.32 2.79 11.58
CA PHE A 118 -1.67 1.49 11.03
C PHE A 118 -1.72 1.52 9.50
N SER A 119 -1.15 0.56 8.77
CA SER A 119 -1.35 0.45 7.32
C SER A 119 -2.84 0.32 7.06
N LEU A 120 -3.34 1.09 6.10
CA LEU A 120 -4.76 1.10 5.76
C LEU A 120 -5.30 -0.31 5.47
N GLU A 121 -6.42 -0.67 6.08
CA GLU A 121 -7.08 -1.96 5.83
C GLU A 121 -7.74 -1.97 4.44
N LEU A 122 -7.46 -2.99 3.64
CA LEU A 122 -8.16 -3.22 2.38
C LEU A 122 -9.54 -3.82 2.67
N VAL A 123 -10.56 -2.98 2.73
CA VAL A 123 -11.94 -3.38 3.09
C VAL A 123 -12.85 -3.65 1.89
N LYS A 124 -12.36 -3.47 0.67
CA LYS A 124 -13.14 -3.60 -0.57
C LYS A 124 -12.68 -4.82 -1.36
N GLU A 125 -13.64 -5.54 -1.93
CA GLU A 125 -13.39 -6.70 -2.80
C GLU A 125 -13.57 -6.38 -4.29
N ARG A 126 -14.20 -5.25 -4.61
CA ARG A 126 -14.48 -4.77 -5.96
C ARG A 126 -14.42 -3.26 -6.02
N ASP A 127 -14.44 -2.72 -7.24
CA ASP A 127 -14.36 -1.27 -7.50
C ASP A 127 -13.14 -0.63 -6.80
N LEU A 128 -12.06 -1.40 -6.74
CA LEU A 128 -10.82 -1.02 -6.09
C LEU A 128 -10.13 0.10 -6.85
N ILE A 129 -9.80 1.16 -6.13
CA ILE A 129 -8.93 2.23 -6.60
C ILE A 129 -7.60 2.19 -5.84
N PRO A 130 -6.51 2.78 -6.36
CA PRO A 130 -5.22 2.77 -5.68
C PRO A 130 -5.28 3.27 -4.23
N ALA A 131 -6.11 4.27 -3.93
CA ALA A 131 -6.27 4.79 -2.58
C ALA A 131 -6.94 3.84 -1.58
N ASP A 132 -7.56 2.75 -2.02
CA ASP A 132 -8.15 1.76 -1.11
C ASP A 132 -7.10 0.83 -0.49
N LYS A 133 -5.87 0.85 -1.03
CA LYS A 133 -4.75 0.01 -0.60
C LYS A 133 -3.83 0.78 0.33
N ALA A 134 -3.21 0.11 1.30
CA ALA A 134 -2.08 0.70 2.00
C ALA A 134 -0.90 0.83 1.04
N PHE A 135 -0.52 -0.27 0.38
CA PHE A 135 0.60 -0.31 -0.55
C PHE A 135 0.10 -0.28 -1.99
N SER A 136 -0.20 0.92 -2.50
CA SER A 136 -0.75 1.07 -3.84
C SER A 136 0.25 0.65 -4.93
N GLN A 137 1.53 1.03 -4.79
CA GLN A 137 2.55 0.85 -5.82
C GLN A 137 3.97 0.70 -5.24
N PHE A 138 4.83 0.08 -6.05
CA PHE A 138 6.28 0.03 -5.88
C PHE A 138 6.95 0.60 -7.13
N ALA A 139 8.19 1.06 -6.98
CA ALA A 139 9.05 1.39 -8.12
C ALA A 139 10.52 1.11 -7.82
N GLU A 140 11.29 0.78 -8.85
CA GLU A 140 12.75 0.82 -8.79
C GLU A 140 13.23 2.16 -9.33
N PHE A 141 14.13 2.82 -8.59
CA PHE A 141 14.78 4.04 -9.03
C PHE A 141 16.22 4.07 -8.52
N ASN A 142 17.18 4.26 -9.43
CA ASN A 142 18.63 4.27 -9.14
C ASN A 142 19.09 3.09 -8.26
N GLY A 143 18.63 1.88 -8.60
CA GLY A 143 19.00 0.64 -7.94
C GLY A 143 18.41 0.44 -6.55
N ARG A 144 17.43 1.26 -6.15
CA ARG A 144 16.70 1.18 -4.87
C ARG A 144 15.23 0.92 -5.11
N MET A 145 14.59 0.25 -4.17
CA MET A 145 13.15 -0.01 -4.21
C MET A 145 12.41 1.02 -3.36
N TYR A 146 11.34 1.56 -3.91
CA TYR A 146 10.43 2.49 -3.24
C TYR A 146 9.06 1.86 -3.12
N ALA A 147 8.39 2.08 -2.01
CA ALA A 147 7.06 1.56 -1.72
C ALA A 147 6.18 2.68 -1.16
N THR A 148 5.00 2.84 -1.74
CA THR A 148 3.96 3.69 -1.14
C THR A 148 3.41 2.99 0.10
N ARG A 149 3.06 3.73 1.15
CA ARG A 149 2.24 3.25 2.24
C ARG A 149 1.27 4.33 2.68
N THR A 150 -0.03 4.09 2.54
CA THR A 150 -1.07 4.88 3.17
C THR A 150 -1.34 4.29 4.56
N ILE A 151 -1.18 5.12 5.58
CA ILE A 151 -1.51 4.76 6.96
C ILE A 151 -2.85 5.37 7.37
N CYS A 152 -3.51 4.75 8.33
CA CYS A 152 -4.61 5.23 9.12
C CYS A 152 -4.09 5.60 10.51
N VAL A 153 -4.32 6.84 10.93
CA VAL A 153 -4.04 7.31 12.29
C VAL A 153 -5.23 7.00 13.16
N THR A 154 -5.08 6.01 14.04
CA THR A 154 -6.15 5.54 14.92
C THR A 154 -5.55 4.82 16.14
N SER A 155 -6.27 4.80 17.26
CA SER A 155 -5.79 4.14 18.47
C SER A 155 -5.62 2.64 18.28
N GLU A 156 -4.63 2.07 18.98
CA GLU A 156 -4.43 0.62 18.99
C GLU A 156 -5.67 -0.10 19.57
N ASP A 157 -6.12 -1.10 18.82
CA ASP A 157 -7.13 -2.08 19.11
C ASP A 157 -6.47 -3.45 19.35
N ARG A 158 -6.56 -3.94 20.59
CA ARG A 158 -5.99 -5.22 21.02
C ARG A 158 -6.99 -6.38 20.97
N SER A 159 -8.09 -6.24 20.25
CA SER A 159 -9.17 -7.25 20.18
C SER A 159 -8.81 -8.54 19.40
N GLY A 160 -7.58 -8.64 18.88
CA GLY A 160 -7.14 -9.77 18.05
C GLY A 160 -7.67 -9.68 16.61
N LEU A 161 -7.83 -10.82 15.94
CA LEU A 161 -8.40 -10.85 14.59
C LEU A 161 -9.87 -10.43 14.59
N ARG A 162 -10.20 -9.43 13.76
CA ARG A 162 -11.58 -8.97 13.59
C ARG A 162 -12.42 -10.09 12.98
N LYS A 163 -13.61 -10.32 13.56
CA LYS A 163 -14.59 -11.30 13.06
C LYS A 163 -15.40 -10.78 11.88
N SER A 164 -15.38 -9.46 11.64
CA SER A 164 -16.08 -8.77 10.57
C SER A 164 -15.30 -7.53 10.15
N LEU A 165 -15.44 -7.12 8.89
CA LEU A 165 -14.91 -5.84 8.42
C LEU A 165 -15.46 -4.71 9.29
N GLN A 166 -14.58 -3.86 9.80
CA GLN A 166 -14.95 -2.70 10.60
C GLN A 166 -14.65 -1.41 9.87
N THR A 167 -15.53 -0.44 10.11
CA THR A 167 -15.37 0.91 9.62
C THR A 167 -14.55 1.72 10.62
N VAL A 168 -13.35 2.15 10.23
CA VAL A 168 -12.47 3.02 11.00
C VAL A 168 -12.69 4.46 10.52
N LYS A 169 -13.14 5.32 11.44
CA LYS A 169 -13.48 6.72 11.14
C LYS A 169 -12.31 7.47 10.51
N GLY A 170 -12.56 8.15 9.40
CA GLY A 170 -11.57 8.92 8.65
C GLY A 170 -10.59 8.08 7.83
N CYS A 171 -10.78 6.75 7.77
CA CYS A 171 -9.91 5.83 7.06
C CYS A 171 -10.69 4.90 6.12
N THR A 172 -11.69 4.18 6.62
CA THR A 172 -12.47 3.19 5.84
C THR A 172 -13.97 3.52 5.82
N ASP A 173 -14.37 4.67 6.36
CA ASP A 173 -15.76 5.19 6.37
C ASP A 173 -16.12 6.03 5.14
N GLY A 174 -15.23 6.10 4.15
CA GLY A 174 -15.37 6.97 2.97
C GLY A 174 -14.79 8.37 3.15
N SER A 175 -14.36 8.73 4.36
CA SER A 175 -13.55 9.92 4.63
C SER A 175 -12.05 9.57 4.63
N TYR A 176 -11.21 10.59 4.44
CA TYR A 176 -9.75 10.47 4.40
C TYR A 176 -9.06 11.29 5.51
N THR A 177 -9.81 11.86 6.45
CA THR A 177 -9.29 12.80 7.47
C THR A 177 -8.20 12.20 8.37
N ASN A 178 -8.17 10.88 8.52
CA ASN A 178 -7.18 10.15 9.32
C ASN A 178 -6.17 9.37 8.46
N ARG A 179 -6.23 9.49 7.13
CA ARG A 179 -5.22 8.88 6.27
C ARG A 179 -3.99 9.76 6.16
N ARG A 180 -2.80 9.16 6.16
CA ARG A 180 -1.53 9.87 5.93
C ARG A 180 -0.64 9.09 4.96
N PRO A 181 0.10 9.76 4.07
CA PRO A 181 1.02 9.12 3.15
C PRO A 181 2.39 8.87 3.79
N GLN A 182 3.03 7.77 3.43
CA GLN A 182 4.44 7.51 3.63
C GLN A 182 5.05 6.98 2.33
N LEU A 183 6.22 7.50 1.95
CA LEU A 183 7.06 6.90 0.93
C LEU A 183 8.24 6.23 1.61
N TRP A 184 8.33 4.91 1.46
CA TRP A 184 9.43 4.12 1.99
C TRP A 184 10.44 3.82 0.90
N LYS A 185 11.73 3.88 1.25
CA LYS A 185 12.85 3.52 0.39
C LYS A 185 13.67 2.43 1.07
N CYS A 186 13.85 1.32 0.37
CA CYS A 186 14.85 0.33 0.69
C CYS A 186 16.15 0.64 -0.05
N ASP A 187 17.24 0.70 0.71
CA ASP A 187 18.60 0.61 0.17
C ASP A 187 19.23 -0.71 0.67
N PRO A 188 19.31 -1.77 -0.17
CA PRO A 188 19.78 -3.09 0.25
C PRO A 188 21.23 -3.07 0.72
N THR A 189 21.99 -2.00 0.43
CA THR A 189 23.39 -1.91 0.85
C THR A 189 23.56 -1.63 2.35
N LEU A 190 22.50 -1.31 3.08
CA LEU A 190 22.59 -0.82 4.47
C LEU A 190 22.72 -1.95 5.50
N SER A 191 21.92 -3.01 5.40
CA SER A 191 21.87 -4.11 6.37
C SER A 191 21.99 -5.47 5.68
N GLY A 192 21.92 -6.56 6.47
CA GLY A 192 21.92 -7.97 6.04
C GLY A 192 22.52 -8.29 4.67
N ASN A 193 21.69 -8.85 3.78
CA ASN A 193 22.05 -9.24 2.44
C ASN A 193 22.08 -8.04 1.50
N LYS A 194 23.28 -7.69 1.03
CA LYS A 194 23.55 -6.51 0.17
C LYS A 194 22.91 -6.54 -1.22
N SER A 195 22.16 -7.58 -1.56
CA SER A 195 21.49 -7.75 -2.85
C SER A 195 19.97 -7.64 -2.80
N THR A 196 19.36 -7.58 -1.60
CA THR A 196 17.91 -7.63 -1.42
C THR A 196 17.49 -6.85 -0.18
N CYS A 197 16.31 -6.24 -0.17
CA CYS A 197 15.81 -5.49 0.98
C CYS A 197 15.54 -6.38 2.19
N ASP A 198 16.17 -6.07 3.32
CA ASP A 198 15.90 -6.56 4.66
C ASP A 198 15.26 -5.46 5.53
N SER A 199 14.77 -5.81 6.71
CA SER A 199 14.02 -4.88 7.59
C SER A 199 14.81 -3.63 8.00
N GLY A 200 16.14 -3.72 8.08
CA GLY A 200 17.04 -2.60 8.41
C GLY A 200 17.35 -1.65 7.25
N ASP A 201 16.92 -1.96 6.02
CA ASP A 201 17.26 -1.18 4.83
C ASP A 201 16.29 -0.03 4.54
N TRP A 202 15.16 -0.03 5.23
CA TRP A 202 14.06 0.88 4.93
C TRP A 202 14.14 2.19 5.71
N SER A 203 13.93 3.28 4.98
CA SER A 203 13.82 4.63 5.51
C SER A 203 12.66 5.38 4.87
N VAL A 204 12.04 6.30 5.62
CA VAL A 204 11.00 7.19 5.07
C VAL A 204 11.67 8.30 4.25
N VAL A 205 11.03 8.70 3.17
CA VAL A 205 11.50 9.73 2.22
C VAL A 205 10.58 10.93 2.25
N GLY A 206 11.12 12.14 2.19
CA GLY A 206 10.34 13.37 2.04
C GLY A 206 9.39 13.68 3.19
N ASP A 207 9.69 13.19 4.40
CA ASP A 207 8.86 13.32 5.59
C ASP A 207 9.27 14.46 6.54
N ASP A 208 10.39 15.13 6.26
CA ASP A 208 10.97 16.20 7.08
C ASP A 208 11.10 15.85 8.56
N GLY A 209 11.37 14.57 8.85
CA GLY A 209 11.52 14.04 10.20
C GLY A 209 10.20 13.62 10.87
N THR A 210 9.05 14.00 10.31
CA THR A 210 7.74 13.74 10.90
C THR A 210 7.25 12.31 10.73
N GLY A 211 7.83 11.52 9.82
CA GLY A 211 7.35 10.22 9.40
C GLY A 211 6.21 10.24 8.37
N ILE A 212 5.72 11.42 7.97
CA ILE A 212 4.63 11.60 7.00
C ILE A 212 5.14 12.29 5.73
N THR A 213 5.03 11.64 4.57
CA THR A 213 5.48 12.17 3.27
C THR A 213 4.37 12.98 2.59
N ASN A 214 3.94 14.09 3.17
CA ASN A 214 2.86 14.91 2.60
C ASN A 214 3.34 16.19 1.88
N PHE A 215 4.66 16.43 1.88
CA PHE A 215 5.29 17.62 1.29
C PHE A 215 4.68 18.94 1.77
N GLY A 216 4.36 19.02 3.07
CA GLY A 216 3.82 20.22 3.71
C GLY A 216 2.31 20.45 3.48
N ASN A 217 1.65 19.62 2.67
CA ASN A 217 0.20 19.73 2.43
C ASN A 217 -0.58 18.63 3.14
N VAL A 218 -1.31 18.98 4.19
CA VAL A 218 -2.12 18.05 5.00
C VAL A 218 -3.25 17.36 4.22
N PHE A 219 -3.65 17.89 3.06
CA PHE A 219 -4.66 17.29 2.21
C PHE A 219 -4.12 16.17 1.31
N ASN A 220 -2.79 16.04 1.17
CA ASN A 220 -2.16 14.87 0.56
C ASN A 220 -2.32 13.68 1.52
N HIS A 221 -3.30 12.82 1.27
CA HIS A 221 -3.71 11.78 2.23
C HIS A 221 -3.28 10.36 1.82
N SER A 222 -3.01 10.12 0.53
CA SER A 222 -2.63 8.80 0.01
C SER A 222 -1.70 8.94 -1.19
N ILE A 223 -0.62 8.16 -1.22
CA ILE A 223 0.25 8.07 -2.41
C ILE A 223 -0.34 7.01 -3.33
N THR A 224 -0.76 7.42 -4.52
CA THR A 224 -1.48 6.59 -5.51
C THR A 224 -0.77 6.52 -6.85
N MET A 225 0.40 7.16 -6.95
CA MET A 225 1.30 7.10 -8.09
C MET A 225 2.76 7.12 -7.61
N LEU A 226 3.56 6.20 -8.11
CA LEU A 226 4.99 6.10 -7.89
C LEU A 226 5.65 5.53 -9.15
N VAL A 227 6.31 6.38 -9.94
CA VAL A 227 6.90 5.95 -11.22
C VAL A 227 8.27 6.58 -11.44
N ALA A 228 9.23 5.76 -11.87
CA ALA A 228 10.50 6.24 -12.40
C ALA A 228 10.34 6.62 -13.87
N ASN A 229 10.89 7.75 -14.29
CA ASN A 229 10.88 8.18 -15.68
C ASN A 229 12.18 8.93 -16.01
N GLY A 230 13.09 8.28 -16.75
CA GLY A 230 14.45 8.79 -16.95
C GLY A 230 15.17 8.99 -15.61
N SER A 231 15.76 10.17 -15.41
CA SER A 231 16.48 10.53 -14.17
C SER A 231 15.58 11.02 -13.04
N TYR A 232 14.26 10.90 -13.17
CA TYR A 232 13.30 11.40 -12.18
C TYR A 232 12.47 10.28 -11.56
N LEU A 233 12.17 10.42 -10.27
CA LEU A 233 11.14 9.67 -9.58
C LEU A 233 9.94 10.59 -9.35
N TYR A 234 8.76 10.16 -9.74
CA TYR A 234 7.50 10.86 -9.57
C TYR A 234 6.66 10.23 -8.47
N VAL A 235 6.03 11.05 -7.65
CA VAL A 235 5.11 10.68 -6.58
C VAL A 235 3.83 11.48 -6.77
N GLY A 236 2.69 10.82 -6.80
CA GLY A 236 1.39 11.47 -6.91
C GLY A 236 0.49 11.16 -5.72
N PHE A 237 -0.22 12.18 -5.27
CA PHE A 237 -1.11 12.14 -4.12
C PHE A 237 -2.56 12.32 -4.55
N ASP A 238 -3.43 11.49 -3.99
CA ASP A 238 -4.83 11.84 -3.85
C ASP A 238 -4.97 12.97 -2.83
N ASN A 239 -5.80 13.95 -3.18
CA ASN A 239 -5.95 15.19 -2.44
C ASN A 239 -7.33 15.80 -2.71
N GLU A 240 -8.02 16.19 -1.63
CA GLU A 240 -9.39 16.72 -1.68
C GLU A 240 -9.53 18.07 -2.40
N ASN A 241 -8.43 18.81 -2.56
CA ASN A 241 -8.39 20.07 -3.32
C ASN A 241 -7.90 19.86 -4.77
N GLY A 242 -7.74 18.61 -5.19
CA GLY A 242 -7.18 18.23 -6.48
C GLY A 242 -5.81 17.60 -6.30
N ILE A 243 -5.53 16.53 -7.06
CA ILE A 243 -4.30 15.75 -6.96
C ILE A 243 -3.06 16.64 -7.04
N GLN A 244 -1.98 16.16 -6.41
CA GLN A 244 -0.66 16.76 -6.53
C GLN A 244 0.35 15.73 -7.04
N ILE A 245 1.19 16.13 -7.98
CA ILE A 245 2.29 15.33 -8.51
C ILE A 245 3.59 16.06 -8.24
N TRP A 246 4.51 15.36 -7.61
CA TRP A 246 5.83 15.83 -7.24
C TRP A 246 6.87 14.96 -7.92
N ARG A 247 8.06 15.51 -8.17
CA ARG A 247 9.19 14.74 -8.69
C ARG A 247 10.50 15.13 -8.01
N THR A 248 11.46 14.24 -8.07
CA THR A 248 12.86 14.50 -7.69
C THR A 248 13.79 13.90 -8.72
N ASN A 249 14.96 14.52 -8.92
CA ASN A 249 16.10 13.96 -9.66
C ASN A 249 17.27 13.58 -8.74
N LEU A 250 17.11 13.71 -7.42
CA LEU A 250 18.11 13.23 -6.48
C LEU A 250 18.34 11.74 -6.70
N GLN A 251 19.61 11.33 -6.79
CA GLN A 251 19.93 9.92 -7.03
C GLN A 251 19.51 9.02 -5.85
N ASN A 252 19.46 9.60 -4.65
CA ASN A 252 19.09 8.93 -3.41
C ASN A 252 18.32 9.90 -2.48
N PRO A 253 17.03 10.21 -2.75
CA PRO A 253 16.25 11.09 -1.89
C PRO A 253 16.17 10.55 -0.46
N GLY A 254 16.35 11.44 0.51
CA GLY A 254 16.28 11.18 1.95
C GLY A 254 15.02 11.73 2.59
N SER A 255 15.07 11.99 3.90
CA SER A 255 13.93 12.51 4.67
C SER A 255 13.49 13.92 4.25
N SER A 256 14.39 14.76 3.74
CA SER A 256 14.03 16.13 3.39
C SER A 256 13.15 16.21 2.14
N SER A 257 12.07 16.99 2.22
CA SER A 257 11.20 17.32 1.09
C SER A 257 11.81 18.37 0.14
N ASN A 258 12.83 19.14 0.56
CA ASN A 258 13.45 20.19 -0.25
C ASN A 258 14.06 19.71 -1.58
N GLY A 259 14.34 18.40 -1.70
CA GLY A 259 14.79 17.77 -2.93
C GLY A 259 13.69 17.42 -3.91
N TRP A 260 12.44 17.75 -3.61
CA TRP A 260 11.25 17.46 -4.39
C TRP A 260 10.62 18.76 -4.90
N GLU A 261 10.15 18.74 -6.13
CA GLU A 261 9.42 19.85 -6.74
C GLU A 261 8.03 19.40 -7.17
N GLN A 262 7.04 20.27 -6.96
CA GLN A 262 5.70 20.05 -7.46
C GLN A 262 5.65 20.35 -8.96
N VAL A 263 5.16 19.40 -9.75
CA VAL A 263 5.07 19.50 -11.22
C VAL A 263 3.65 19.30 -11.75
N GLY A 264 2.74 18.87 -10.88
CA GLY A 264 1.30 18.91 -11.12
C GLY A 264 0.59 19.36 -9.85
N GLY A 265 -0.17 20.44 -9.92
CA GLY A 265 -0.94 20.96 -8.79
C GLY A 265 -2.41 21.13 -9.12
N ASP A 266 -3.23 21.23 -8.07
CA ASP A 266 -4.66 21.55 -8.11
C ASP A 266 -5.44 20.74 -9.15
N GLY A 267 -5.18 19.42 -9.18
CA GLY A 267 -5.86 18.51 -10.10
C GLY A 267 -5.46 18.66 -11.57
N LEU A 268 -4.26 19.17 -11.85
CA LEU A 268 -3.75 19.44 -13.21
C LEU A 268 -4.60 20.47 -13.95
N GLY A 269 -4.97 21.55 -13.24
CA GLY A 269 -5.84 22.62 -13.75
C GLY A 269 -7.34 22.34 -13.62
N ASP A 270 -7.73 21.19 -13.06
CA ASP A 270 -9.10 20.86 -12.70
C ASP A 270 -9.14 20.23 -11.31
N VAL A 271 -9.47 21.05 -10.30
CA VAL A 271 -9.56 20.67 -8.87
C VAL A 271 -10.52 19.51 -8.57
N THR A 272 -11.33 19.11 -9.54
CA THR A 272 -12.23 17.95 -9.39
C THR A 272 -11.55 16.62 -9.69
N ASN A 273 -10.34 16.65 -10.25
CA ASN A 273 -9.43 15.51 -10.30
C ASN A 273 -8.81 15.33 -8.91
N ARG A 274 -9.48 14.61 -8.03
CA ARG A 274 -9.03 14.38 -6.63
C ARG A 274 -8.32 13.04 -6.43
N ARG A 275 -8.37 12.17 -7.45
CA ARG A 275 -7.80 10.83 -7.40
C ARG A 275 -6.94 10.51 -8.60
N ILE A 276 -5.89 9.74 -8.39
CA ILE A 276 -5.08 9.12 -9.43
C ILE A 276 -5.45 7.64 -9.52
N TYR A 277 -5.86 7.20 -10.72
CA TYR A 277 -6.20 5.81 -10.99
C TYR A 277 -5.03 5.00 -11.55
N SER A 278 -4.12 5.67 -12.25
CA SER A 278 -2.93 5.06 -12.84
C SER A 278 -1.91 6.13 -13.21
N GLY A 279 -0.63 5.77 -13.11
CA GLY A 279 0.50 6.52 -13.64
C GLY A 279 1.43 5.53 -14.34
N ILE A 280 1.85 5.84 -15.57
CA ILE A 280 2.81 5.02 -16.33
C ILE A 280 3.87 5.90 -16.98
N THR A 281 5.07 5.36 -17.13
CA THR A 281 6.10 5.92 -18.01
C THR A 281 6.02 5.27 -19.39
N VAL A 282 6.17 6.07 -20.43
CA VAL A 282 6.30 5.60 -21.81
C VAL A 282 7.50 6.29 -22.45
N PRO A 283 8.63 5.58 -22.65
CA PRO A 283 9.74 6.11 -23.42
C PRO A 283 9.40 6.11 -24.92
N LYS A 284 9.76 7.17 -25.64
CA LYS A 284 9.67 7.27 -27.10
C LYS A 284 10.90 7.99 -27.62
N LEU A 285 11.76 7.26 -28.33
CA LEU A 285 13.08 7.74 -28.75
C LEU A 285 13.89 8.23 -27.54
N SER A 286 14.45 9.44 -27.59
CA SER A 286 15.15 10.09 -26.48
C SER A 286 14.22 10.79 -25.48
N LEU A 287 12.90 10.74 -25.70
CA LEU A 287 11.92 11.42 -24.87
C LEU A 287 11.25 10.45 -23.90
N ASN A 288 11.01 10.95 -22.70
CA ASN A 288 10.43 10.22 -21.60
C ASN A 288 9.10 10.86 -21.22
N TYR A 289 7.99 10.14 -21.33
CA TYR A 289 6.66 10.67 -21.01
C TYR A 289 6.09 10.01 -19.76
N VAL A 290 5.40 10.81 -18.95
CA VAL A 290 4.52 10.31 -17.89
C VAL A 290 3.09 10.50 -18.35
N TYR A 291 2.30 9.43 -18.30
CA TYR A 291 0.85 9.47 -18.49
C TYR A 291 0.17 9.23 -17.15
N VAL A 292 -0.87 10.01 -16.86
CA VAL A 292 -1.60 9.92 -15.60
C VAL A 292 -3.10 9.95 -15.90
N SER A 293 -3.84 8.96 -15.39
CA SER A 293 -5.29 8.95 -15.43
C SER A 293 -5.85 9.42 -14.09
N THR A 294 -6.69 10.44 -14.10
CA THR A 294 -7.20 11.11 -12.90
C THR A 294 -8.71 11.32 -12.96
N GLY A 295 -9.33 11.59 -11.82
CA GLY A 295 -10.73 11.98 -11.78
C GLY A 295 -11.28 12.10 -10.36
N GLY A 296 -12.60 11.99 -10.24
CA GLY A 296 -13.33 12.10 -8.98
C GLY A 296 -14.66 11.34 -9.03
N ASN A 297 -15.44 11.40 -7.96
CA ASN A 297 -16.73 10.70 -7.88
C ASN A 297 -17.67 11.14 -9.02
N ASN A 298 -18.30 10.16 -9.69
CA ASN A 298 -19.32 10.35 -10.72
C ASN A 298 -18.88 11.24 -11.90
N ARG A 299 -17.60 11.24 -12.24
CA ARG A 299 -17.06 11.98 -13.39
C ARG A 299 -16.24 11.07 -14.30
N PRO A 300 -16.22 11.34 -15.62
CA PRO A 300 -15.35 10.63 -16.54
C PRO A 300 -13.87 10.77 -16.12
N VAL A 301 -13.13 9.69 -16.27
CA VAL A 301 -11.67 9.70 -16.09
C VAL A 301 -11.05 10.55 -17.19
N LYS A 302 -10.05 11.35 -16.82
CA LYS A 302 -9.24 12.15 -17.75
C LYS A 302 -7.82 11.58 -17.80
N VAL A 303 -7.17 11.70 -18.95
CA VAL A 303 -5.78 11.28 -19.14
C VAL A 303 -4.93 12.48 -19.50
N TYR A 304 -3.88 12.69 -18.72
CA TYR A 304 -2.90 13.75 -18.90
C TYR A 304 -1.56 13.14 -19.30
N ARG A 305 -0.75 13.91 -20.02
CA ARG A 305 0.60 13.52 -20.41
C ARG A 305 1.55 14.68 -20.21
N GLN A 306 2.68 14.40 -19.58
CA GLN A 306 3.80 15.34 -19.47
C GLN A 306 5.05 14.71 -20.10
N GLN A 307 5.80 15.51 -20.84
CA GLN A 307 7.15 15.15 -21.28
C GLN A 307 8.14 15.56 -20.18
N ASN A 308 9.10 14.69 -19.86
CA ASN A 308 10.28 15.10 -19.12
C ASN A 308 11.02 16.15 -19.94
N ARG A 309 10.98 17.39 -19.47
CA ARG A 309 11.93 18.44 -19.82
C ARG A 309 12.78 18.71 -18.59
#